data_AF-A0A8S1MJC5-F1
#
_entry.id   AF-A0A8S1MJC5-F1
#
_cell.length_a   1.000
_cell.length_b   1.000
_cell.length_c   1.000
_cell.angle_alpha   90.00
_cell.angle_beta   90.00
_cell.angle_gamma   90.00
#
_symmetry.space_group_name_H-M   'P 1'
#
loop_
_entity.id
_entity.type
_entity.pdbx_description
1 polymer ?
#
loop_
_entity_poly.entity_id
_entity_poly.type
_entity_poly.pdbx_seq_one_letter_code
_entity_poly.pdbx_strand_id
1 'polypeptide(L)'
;MSLSDYIEDGQTYQFTKYINLIKTEEDKKLFDLFAYGVFDPKIKYQNEKQKKKMIILTILKLCQSNKCVTFDQIQQACCLNSRAEIEQLLIDLIQKDLIIATIDDQKGCLNIQRCISRDVHKSHIPAMKNQIESMYERVKHLKEQLKKQ
;
A
#
# COMPACT_ATOMS: atom_id res chain seq x y z
N MET A 1 -18.83 -10.37 -13.04
CA MET A 1 -18.26 -9.82 -11.80
C MET A 1 -18.17 -8.32 -11.92
N SER A 2 -18.72 -7.63 -10.94
CA SER A 2 -18.68 -6.17 -10.77
C SER A 2 -17.33 -5.74 -10.18
N LEU A 3 -17.05 -4.43 -10.20
CA LEU A 3 -15.87 -3.88 -9.50
C LEU A 3 -15.92 -4.17 -7.99
N SER A 4 -17.11 -4.08 -7.39
CA SER A 4 -17.32 -4.37 -5.96
C SER A 4 -16.94 -5.80 -5.58
N ASP A 5 -17.25 -6.78 -6.44
CA ASP A 5 -16.90 -8.18 -6.20
C ASP A 5 -15.37 -8.35 -6.04
N TYR A 6 -14.58 -7.64 -6.85
CA TYR A 6 -13.11 -7.67 -6.77
C TYR A 6 -12.55 -6.85 -5.61
N ILE A 7 -13.23 -5.80 -5.17
CA ILE A 7 -12.84 -5.05 -3.97
C ILE A 7 -13.06 -5.91 -2.72
N GLU A 8 -14.11 -6.70 -2.70
CA GLU A 8 -14.47 -7.55 -1.57
C GLU A 8 -13.75 -8.90 -1.56
N ASP A 9 -13.16 -9.30 -2.69
CA ASP A 9 -12.30 -10.46 -2.80
C ASP A 9 -11.09 -10.36 -1.86
N GLY A 10 -10.68 -11.48 -1.27
CA GLY A 10 -9.58 -11.54 -0.31
C GLY A 10 -8.19 -11.45 -0.91
N GLN A 11 -8.04 -11.60 -2.22
CA GLN A 11 -6.74 -11.75 -2.90
C GLN A 11 -6.36 -10.52 -3.74
N THR A 12 -7.33 -9.70 -4.10
CA THR A 12 -7.12 -8.54 -4.96
C THR A 12 -6.70 -7.30 -4.15
N TYR A 13 -5.54 -6.72 -4.50
CA TYR A 13 -5.01 -5.47 -3.92
C TYR A 13 -4.50 -4.48 -4.99
N GLN A 14 -4.61 -4.86 -6.27
CA GLN A 14 -4.30 -4.05 -7.44
C GLN A 14 -5.52 -4.06 -8.35
N PHE A 15 -6.08 -2.88 -8.60
CA PHE A 15 -7.36 -2.70 -9.27
C PHE A 15 -7.22 -2.20 -10.70
N THR A 16 -6.07 -1.68 -11.12
CA THR A 16 -5.84 -1.09 -12.46
C THR A 16 -6.23 -2.03 -13.60
N LYS A 17 -6.06 -3.36 -13.42
CA LYS A 17 -6.52 -4.39 -14.37
C LYS A 17 -8.04 -4.39 -14.62
N TYR A 18 -8.81 -3.83 -13.70
CA TYR A 18 -10.28 -3.77 -13.74
C TYR A 18 -10.81 -2.39 -14.10
N ILE A 19 -9.96 -1.47 -14.59
CA ILE A 19 -10.37 -0.13 -15.00
C ILE A 19 -11.49 -0.15 -16.07
N ASN A 20 -11.53 -1.20 -16.90
CA ASN A 20 -12.56 -1.40 -17.92
C ASN A 20 -13.94 -1.77 -17.34
N LEU A 21 -14.04 -2.10 -16.05
CA LEU A 21 -15.30 -2.39 -15.37
C LEU A 21 -15.99 -1.12 -14.85
N ILE A 22 -15.32 0.03 -14.90
CA ILE A 22 -15.87 1.32 -14.50
C ILE A 22 -16.88 1.76 -15.57
N LYS A 23 -18.17 1.77 -15.21
CA LYS A 23 -19.25 2.18 -16.13
C LYS A 23 -19.93 3.46 -15.67
N THR A 24 -19.98 3.69 -14.37
CA THR A 24 -20.65 4.83 -13.75
C THR A 24 -19.67 5.75 -13.02
N GLU A 25 -20.09 6.98 -12.72
CA GLU A 25 -19.33 7.88 -11.86
C GLU A 25 -19.18 7.34 -10.42
N GLU A 26 -20.13 6.52 -9.95
CA GLU A 26 -20.03 5.84 -8.66
C GLU A 26 -18.95 4.76 -8.67
N ASP A 27 -18.89 3.95 -9.73
CA ASP A 27 -17.80 2.96 -9.92
C ASP A 27 -16.44 3.65 -9.97
N LYS A 28 -16.36 4.83 -10.60
CA LYS A 28 -15.13 5.61 -10.70
C LYS A 28 -14.68 6.12 -9.33
N LYS A 29 -15.59 6.71 -8.56
CA LYS A 29 -15.30 7.15 -7.18
C LYS A 29 -14.85 5.98 -6.31
N LEU A 30 -15.52 4.84 -6.44
CA LEU A 30 -15.15 3.62 -5.73
C LEU A 30 -13.77 3.13 -6.16
N PHE A 31 -13.51 3.06 -7.47
CA PHE A 31 -12.20 2.69 -8.01
C PHE A 31 -11.10 3.61 -7.49
N ASP A 32 -11.27 4.93 -7.60
CA ASP A 32 -10.26 5.91 -7.19
C ASP A 32 -9.96 5.80 -5.68
N LEU A 33 -10.99 5.57 -4.88
CA LEU A 33 -10.86 5.34 -3.44
C LEU A 33 -10.00 4.10 -3.14
N PHE A 34 -10.30 2.95 -3.73
CA PHE A 34 -9.57 1.70 -3.45
C PHE A 34 -8.20 1.61 -4.14
N ALA A 35 -8.08 2.09 -5.37
CA ALA A 35 -6.82 2.11 -6.10
C ALA A 35 -5.82 3.10 -5.47
N TYR A 36 -6.27 4.31 -5.13
CA TYR A 36 -5.36 5.43 -4.81
C TYR A 36 -5.57 6.04 -3.43
N GLY A 37 -6.75 5.88 -2.84
CA GLY A 37 -7.11 6.48 -1.56
C GLY A 37 -6.48 5.82 -0.34
N VAL A 38 -6.81 6.38 0.82
CA VAL A 38 -6.47 5.90 2.16
C VAL A 38 -7.74 5.79 2.99
N PHE A 39 -7.65 5.08 4.10
CA PHE A 39 -8.74 4.92 5.05
C PHE A 39 -9.16 6.29 5.62
N ASP A 40 -10.47 6.54 5.62
CA ASP A 40 -11.07 7.72 6.23
C ASP A 40 -12.32 7.28 6.99
N PRO A 41 -12.40 7.51 8.32
CA PRO A 41 -13.56 7.13 9.12
C PRO A 41 -14.85 7.88 8.73
N LYS A 42 -14.76 8.99 7.99
CA LYS A 42 -15.91 9.75 7.50
C LYS A 42 -16.57 9.11 6.28
N ILE A 43 -15.87 8.20 5.59
CA ILE A 43 -16.40 7.50 4.41
C ILE A 43 -17.28 6.35 4.86
N LYS A 44 -18.51 6.29 4.33
CA LYS A 44 -19.43 5.17 4.53
C LYS A 44 -19.08 4.03 3.57
N TYR A 45 -18.29 3.06 4.05
CA TYR A 45 -18.05 1.80 3.33
C TYR A 45 -19.34 0.98 3.23
N GLN A 46 -19.53 0.23 2.14
CA GLN A 46 -20.78 -0.53 1.94
C GLN A 46 -20.91 -1.70 2.92
N ASN A 47 -19.79 -2.30 3.33
CA ASN A 47 -19.73 -3.39 4.28
C ASN A 47 -18.37 -3.47 4.99
N GLU A 48 -18.27 -4.33 6.00
CA GLU A 48 -17.04 -4.53 6.78
C GLU A 48 -15.88 -5.10 5.96
N LYS A 49 -16.15 -5.85 4.87
CA LYS A 49 -15.08 -6.36 3.99
C LYS A 49 -14.37 -5.21 3.27
N GLN A 50 -15.14 -4.28 2.72
CA GLN A 50 -14.63 -3.06 2.07
C GLN A 50 -13.85 -2.19 3.05
N LYS A 51 -14.37 -2.00 4.27
CA LYS A 51 -13.68 -1.26 5.34
C LYS A 51 -12.35 -1.91 5.70
N LYS A 52 -12.34 -3.22 5.96
CA LYS A 52 -11.12 -3.99 6.26
C LYS A 52 -10.11 -3.93 5.11
N LYS A 53 -10.58 -4.04 3.85
CA LYS A 53 -9.73 -3.91 2.66
C LYS A 53 -9.06 -2.54 2.61
N MET A 54 -9.79 -1.46 2.88
CA MET A 54 -9.23 -0.11 2.88
C MET A 54 -8.17 0.09 3.98
N ILE A 55 -8.40 -0.45 5.18
CA ILE A 55 -7.41 -0.46 6.26
C ILE A 55 -6.12 -1.15 5.78
N ILE A 56 -6.23 -2.34 5.19
CA ILE A 56 -5.08 -3.07 4.64
C ILE A 56 -4.35 -2.24 3.57
N LEU A 57 -5.07 -1.67 2.62
CA LEU A 57 -4.48 -0.83 1.56
C LEU A 57 -3.78 0.41 2.13
N THR A 58 -4.27 0.95 3.23
CA THR A 58 -3.64 2.09 3.93
C THR A 58 -2.32 1.65 4.58
N ILE A 59 -2.31 0.51 5.27
CA ILE A 59 -1.08 -0.08 5.83
C ILE A 59 -0.05 -0.37 4.73
N LEU A 60 -0.47 -0.96 3.61
CA LEU A 60 0.42 -1.23 2.47
C LEU A 60 1.04 0.05 1.93
N LYS A 61 0.27 1.14 1.83
CA LYS A 61 0.76 2.46 1.38
C LYS A 61 1.79 3.06 2.34
N LEU A 62 1.57 2.93 3.66
CA LEU A 62 2.55 3.33 4.67
C LEU A 62 3.85 2.53 4.51
N CYS A 63 3.73 1.22 4.32
CA CYS A 63 4.88 0.32 4.20
C CYS A 63 5.68 0.53 2.91
N GLN A 64 5.04 1.01 1.83
CA GLN A 64 5.74 1.37 0.59
C GLN A 64 6.59 2.62 0.73
N SER A 65 6.19 3.54 1.61
CA SER A 65 6.82 4.85 1.73
C SER A 65 7.93 4.87 2.80
N ASN A 66 7.94 3.89 3.70
CA ASN A 66 8.82 3.87 4.87
C ASN A 66 9.47 2.49 5.05
N LYS A 67 10.75 2.47 5.47
CA LYS A 67 11.45 1.23 5.84
C LYS A 67 11.10 0.72 7.24
N CYS A 68 10.60 1.61 8.09
CA CYS A 68 10.15 1.30 9.44
C CYS A 68 8.87 2.10 9.71
N VAL A 69 7.83 1.44 10.22
CA VAL A 69 6.55 2.06 10.55
C VAL A 69 6.18 1.69 11.99
N THR A 70 5.89 2.67 12.83
CA THR A 70 5.49 2.41 14.22
C THR A 70 4.02 2.00 14.31
N PHE A 71 3.66 1.29 15.37
CA PHE A 71 2.26 0.91 15.63
C PHE A 71 1.38 2.14 15.83
N ASP A 72 1.90 3.22 16.42
CA ASP A 72 1.18 4.50 16.55
C ASP A 72 0.85 5.12 15.19
N GLN A 73 1.79 5.07 14.22
CA GLN A 73 1.53 5.56 12.86
C GLN A 73 0.43 4.75 12.17
N ILE A 74 0.43 3.42 12.35
CA ILE A 74 -0.63 2.55 11.81
C ILE A 74 -1.95 2.85 12.49
N GLN A 75 -1.95 3.01 13.81
CA GLN A 75 -3.13 3.28 14.61
C GLN A 75 -3.79 4.60 14.18
N GLN A 76 -2.99 5.65 14.02
CA GLN A 76 -3.47 6.97 13.58
C GLN A 76 -4.03 6.91 12.15
N ALA A 77 -3.32 6.26 11.22
CA ALA A 77 -3.73 6.19 9.82
C ALA A 77 -4.99 5.34 9.59
N CYS A 78 -5.21 4.32 10.42
CA CYS A 78 -6.33 3.38 10.27
C CYS A 78 -7.45 3.58 11.31
N CYS A 79 -7.28 4.55 12.22
CA CYS A 79 -8.16 4.78 13.37
C CYS A 79 -8.50 3.50 14.15
N LEU A 80 -7.48 2.68 14.43
CA LEU A 80 -7.64 1.42 15.17
C LEU A 80 -7.63 1.69 16.69
N ASN A 81 -8.37 0.89 17.45
CA ASN A 81 -8.58 1.15 18.87
C ASN A 81 -7.65 0.35 19.78
N SER A 82 -7.06 -0.74 19.27
CA SER A 82 -6.23 -1.63 20.09
C SER A 82 -4.95 -2.06 19.37
N ARG A 83 -3.87 -2.18 20.14
CA ARG A 83 -2.59 -2.72 19.66
C ARG A 83 -2.71 -4.18 19.23
N ALA A 84 -3.53 -4.97 19.92
CA ALA A 84 -3.78 -6.37 19.58
C ALA A 84 -4.42 -6.53 18.19
N GLU A 85 -5.36 -5.65 17.81
CA GLU A 85 -5.93 -5.64 16.46
C GLU A 85 -4.90 -5.32 15.39
N ILE A 86 -3.99 -4.36 15.67
CA ILE A 86 -2.90 -4.01 14.76
C ILE A 86 -1.98 -5.20 14.57
N GLU A 87 -1.51 -5.82 15.66
CA GLU A 87 -0.59 -6.96 15.61
C GLU A 87 -1.20 -8.14 14.85
N GLN A 88 -2.47 -8.49 15.14
CA GLN A 88 -3.15 -9.56 14.41
C GLN A 88 -3.29 -9.24 12.91
N LEU A 89 -3.62 -8.01 12.55
CA LEU A 89 -3.67 -7.59 11.15
C LEU A 89 -2.29 -7.69 10.50
N LEU A 90 -1.22 -7.25 11.16
CA LEU A 90 0.14 -7.33 10.62
C LEU A 90 0.59 -8.78 10.42
N ILE A 91 0.28 -9.66 11.37
CA ILE A 91 0.52 -11.11 11.25
C ILE A 91 -0.20 -11.67 10.03
N ASP A 92 -1.49 -11.35 9.84
CA ASP A 92 -2.28 -11.79 8.68
C ASP A 92 -1.66 -11.29 7.36
N LEU A 93 -1.13 -10.06 7.33
CA LEU A 93 -0.50 -9.49 6.12
C LEU A 93 0.83 -10.16 5.78
N ILE A 94 1.61 -10.51 6.80
CA ILE A 94 2.88 -11.23 6.63
C ILE A 94 2.60 -12.67 6.16
N GLN A 95 1.65 -13.36 6.77
CA GLN A 95 1.27 -14.73 6.39
C GLN A 95 0.72 -14.82 4.96
N LYS A 96 0.13 -13.75 4.44
CA LYS A 96 -0.36 -13.65 3.05
C LYS A 96 0.70 -13.16 2.05
N ASP A 97 1.95 -13.02 2.49
CA ASP A 97 3.07 -12.49 1.69
C ASP A 97 2.81 -11.09 1.11
N LEU A 98 1.87 -10.33 1.68
CA LEU A 98 1.59 -8.96 1.25
C LEU A 98 2.71 -8.02 1.73
N ILE A 99 3.31 -8.35 2.87
CA ILE A 99 4.44 -7.64 3.45
C ILE A 99 5.49 -8.67 3.90
N ILE A 100 6.75 -8.46 3.52
CA ILE A 100 7.91 -9.12 4.12
C ILE A 100 8.50 -8.13 5.12
N ALA A 101 8.28 -8.40 6.40
CA ALA A 101 8.73 -7.53 7.48
C ALA A 101 8.99 -8.33 8.76
N THR A 102 9.70 -7.71 9.68
CA THR A 102 9.92 -8.23 11.03
C THR A 102 9.28 -7.29 12.03
N ILE A 103 8.48 -7.85 12.93
CA ILE A 103 7.88 -7.10 14.03
C ILE A 103 8.91 -6.97 15.15
N ASP A 104 9.12 -5.75 15.63
CA ASP A 104 9.94 -5.43 16.80
C ASP A 104 9.00 -4.92 17.90
N ASP A 105 8.55 -5.83 18.77
CA ASP A 105 7.59 -5.52 19.83
C ASP A 105 8.14 -4.57 20.89
N GLN A 106 9.46 -4.64 21.15
CA GLN A 106 10.14 -3.77 22.11
C GLN A 106 10.12 -2.32 21.66
N LYS A 107 10.34 -2.08 20.36
CA LYS A 107 10.26 -0.74 19.77
C LYS A 107 8.86 -0.35 19.31
N GLY A 108 7.91 -1.30 19.29
CA GLY A 108 6.55 -1.08 18.78
C GLY A 108 6.54 -0.69 17.31
N CYS A 109 7.37 -1.34 16.49
CA CYS A 109 7.50 -0.99 15.07
C CYS A 109 7.64 -2.21 14.16
N LEU A 110 7.28 -2.00 12.90
CA LEU A 110 7.42 -2.95 11.81
C LEU A 110 8.62 -2.57 10.94
N ASN A 111 9.63 -3.43 10.90
CA ASN A 111 10.80 -3.27 10.02
C ASN A 111 10.52 -3.92 8.66
N ILE A 112 10.34 -3.11 7.62
CA ILE A 112 9.85 -3.54 6.32
C ILE A 112 11.02 -3.83 5.38
N GLN A 113 11.03 -5.04 4.83
CA GLN A 113 11.98 -5.45 3.80
C GLN A 113 11.36 -5.32 2.41
N ARG A 114 10.10 -5.75 2.26
CA ARG A 114 9.34 -5.68 1.02
C ARG A 114 7.85 -5.53 1.30
N CYS A 115 7.14 -4.88 0.41
CA CYS A 115 5.68 -4.77 0.43
C CYS A 115 5.18 -4.92 -1.01
N ILE A 116 4.01 -5.54 -1.20
CA ILE A 116 3.38 -5.55 -2.52
C ILE A 116 3.06 -4.11 -2.96
N SER A 117 3.17 -3.85 -4.26
CA SER A 117 2.79 -2.53 -4.79
C SER A 117 1.28 -2.40 -4.87
N ARG A 118 0.77 -1.21 -4.54
CA ARG A 118 -0.58 -0.77 -4.88
C ARG A 118 -0.61 -0.23 -6.30
N ASP A 119 -1.79 0.17 -6.75
CA ASP A 119 -1.99 0.85 -8.02
C ASP A 119 -1.22 2.16 -8.08
N VAL A 120 -0.67 2.45 -9.26
CA VAL A 120 0.04 3.68 -9.54
C VAL A 120 -0.87 4.58 -10.36
N HIS A 121 -1.20 5.75 -9.83
CA HIS A 121 -1.94 6.74 -10.60
C HIS A 121 -1.03 7.32 -11.68
N LYS A 122 -1.56 7.50 -12.90
CA LYS A 122 -0.79 7.92 -14.09
C LYS A 122 0.02 9.21 -13.89
N SER A 123 -0.48 10.13 -13.07
CA SER A 123 0.24 11.38 -12.72
C SER A 123 1.58 11.15 -12.01
N HIS A 124 1.82 9.99 -11.39
CA HIS A 124 3.07 9.69 -10.70
C HIS A 124 4.12 9.05 -11.62
N ILE A 125 3.74 8.59 -12.82
CA ILE A 125 4.66 7.95 -13.77
C ILE A 125 5.86 8.85 -14.12
N PRO A 126 5.69 10.16 -14.40
CA PRO A 126 6.82 11.04 -14.68
C PRO A 126 7.80 11.13 -13.50
N ALA A 127 7.29 11.24 -12.27
CA ALA A 127 8.12 11.30 -11.08
C ALA A 127 8.92 10.00 -10.87
N MET A 128 8.27 8.84 -11.07
CA MET A 128 8.93 7.53 -11.01
C MET A 128 10.03 7.39 -12.07
N LYS A 129 9.75 7.83 -13.31
CA LYS A 129 10.75 7.84 -14.39
C LYS A 129 11.98 8.66 -14.00
N ASN A 130 11.78 9.89 -13.51
CA ASN A 130 12.86 10.77 -13.09
C ASN A 130 13.70 10.16 -11.95
N GLN A 131 13.05 9.48 -10.99
CA GLN A 131 13.75 8.79 -9.91
C GLN A 131 14.64 7.65 -10.44
N ILE A 132 14.13 6.85 -11.38
CA ILE A 132 14.89 5.76 -11.99
C ILE A 132 16.08 6.30 -12.80
N GLU A 133 15.88 7.34 -13.60
CA GLU A 133 16.95 7.98 -14.38
C GLU A 133 18.03 8.57 -13.47
N SER A 134 17.64 9.26 -12.39
CA SER A 134 18.58 9.76 -11.39
C SER A 134 19.37 8.63 -10.73
N MET A 135 18.72 7.51 -10.39
CA MET A 135 19.41 6.34 -9.83
C MET A 135 20.39 5.74 -10.83
N TYR A 136 20.02 5.63 -12.11
CA TYR A 136 20.87 5.10 -13.17
C TYR A 136 22.14 5.94 -13.33
N GLU A 137 22.03 7.27 -13.43
CA GLU A 137 23.18 8.15 -13.59
C GLU A 137 24.14 8.07 -12.38
N ARG A 138 23.61 7.97 -11.16
CA ARG A 138 24.46 7.76 -9.97
C ARG A 138 25.25 6.45 -10.04
N VAL A 139 24.60 5.36 -10.43
CA VAL A 139 25.26 4.04 -10.55
C VAL A 139 26.31 4.05 -11.66
N LYS A 140 26.00 4.68 -12.80
CA LYS A 140 26.93 4.86 -13.91
C LYS A 140 28.17 5.64 -13.48
N HIS A 141 27.98 6.76 -12.77
CA HIS A 141 29.08 7.56 -12.26
C HIS A 141 29.97 6.77 -11.28
N LEU A 142 29.36 6.03 -10.34
CA LEU A 142 30.09 5.18 -9.40
C LEU A 142 30.93 4.11 -10.13
N LYS A 143 30.37 3.48 -11.17
CA LYS A 143 31.08 2.50 -12.00
C LYS A 143 32.31 3.11 -12.69
N GLU A 144 32.21 4.35 -13.17
CA GLU A 144 33.34 5.05 -13.78
C GLU A 144 34.43 5.40 -12.77
N GLN A 145 34.05 5.79 -11.55
CA GLN A 145 35.00 6.03 -10.45
C GLN A 145 35.75 4.74 -10.08
N LEU A 146 35.05 3.61 -9.96
CA LEU A 146 35.65 2.32 -9.64
C LEU A 146 36.62 1.81 -10.72
N LYS A 147 36.45 2.21 -11.99
CA LYS A 147 37.38 1.85 -13.09
C LYS A 147 38.69 2.64 -13.09
N LYS A 148 38.75 3.75 -12.35
CA LYS A 148 39.92 4.63 -12.28
C LYS A 148 40.81 4.35 -11.07
N GLN A 149 40.42 3.41 -10.21
CA GLN A 149 41.26 2.80 -9.17
C GLN A 149 41.94 1.55 -9.74
#